data_AF-A0A936JI16-F1
#
_entry.id   AF-A0A936JI16-F1
#
_cell.length_a   1.000
_cell.length_b   1.000
_cell.length_c   1.000
_cell.angle_alpha   90.00
_cell.angle_beta   90.00
_cell.angle_gamma   90.00
#
_symmetry.space_group_name_H-M   'P 1'
#
loop_
_entity.id
_entity.type
_entity.pdbx_description
1 polymer ?
#
loop_
_entity_poly.entity_id
_entity_poly.type
_entity_poly.pdbx_seq_one_letter_code
_entity_poly.pdbx_strand_id
1 'polypeptide(L)'
;MKRLFLIAIIGIISAQALPAFAQNMIIDSTGKKTLEWTLMLSGGLNINQHQANFTGMPGVPSCCPQYSDGSGNAPSIGAAFSLPVGRSLFAEMHVGFEMLNGTMTAQQAQTIDNNGVAVGLFEHKIDTRISMLTFEPMIKSILWKSLAVHGGLSIGALMRATYSQSETLLAPSDITFENDSRVRNKREGTIAQTSALQAGLTAGLSYDFPINAEGSLAVTPQIFYTYSLTNIVSTSDTWKINSLRAALGITYSFLKAPPKPSDLPLESAQQQPHIPTKR
;
A
#
# COMPACT_ATOMS: atom_id res chain seq x y z
N MET A 1 -26.55 -1.64 -12.82
CA MET A 1 -25.41 -0.79 -13.27
C MET A 1 -24.15 -1.10 -12.45
N LYS A 2 -23.65 -2.35 -12.48
CA LYS A 2 -22.60 -2.85 -11.57
C LYS A 2 -21.56 -3.75 -12.26
N ARG A 3 -21.47 -3.72 -13.60
CA ARG A 3 -20.57 -4.63 -14.35
C ARG A 3 -19.74 -3.98 -15.47
N LEU A 4 -19.79 -2.66 -15.66
CA LEU A 4 -19.08 -2.01 -16.77
C LEU A 4 -17.77 -1.29 -16.39
N PHE A 5 -17.44 -1.15 -15.11
CA PHE A 5 -16.21 -0.45 -14.68
C PHE A 5 -14.96 -1.35 -14.57
N LEU A 6 -15.10 -2.67 -14.76
CA LEU A 6 -13.98 -3.62 -14.63
C LEU A 6 -13.19 -3.83 -15.93
N ILE A 7 -13.62 -3.28 -17.06
CA ILE A 7 -13.02 -3.54 -18.38
C ILE A 7 -12.14 -2.37 -18.85
N ALA A 8 -12.20 -1.20 -18.19
CA ALA A 8 -11.45 -0.01 -18.61
C ALA A 8 -9.98 0.03 -18.13
N ILE A 9 -9.55 -0.86 -17.21
CA ILE A 9 -8.14 -0.92 -16.75
C ILE A 9 -7.30 -1.92 -17.59
N ILE A 10 -7.94 -2.73 -18.44
CA ILE A 10 -7.25 -3.73 -19.29
C ILE A 10 -6.97 -3.20 -20.71
N GLY A 11 -7.49 -2.01 -21.06
CA GLY A 11 -7.48 -1.48 -22.43
C GLY A 11 -6.31 -0.59 -22.86
N ILE A 12 -5.32 -0.34 -22.00
CA ILE A 12 -4.14 0.51 -22.34
C ILE A 12 -2.85 -0.31 -22.16
N ILE A 13 -2.83 -1.53 -22.72
CA ILE A 13 -1.60 -2.31 -22.94
C ILE A 13 -1.67 -2.88 -24.36
N SER A 14 -1.73 -2.01 -25.36
CA SER A 14 -1.60 -2.42 -26.76
C SER A 14 -1.11 -1.26 -27.63
N ALA A 15 0.14 -0.86 -27.42
CA ALA A 15 1.02 -0.13 -28.34
C ALA A 15 2.33 0.13 -27.56
N GLN A 16 3.51 -0.38 -27.87
CA GLN A 16 4.04 -1.05 -29.04
C GLN A 16 5.09 -2.06 -28.55
N ALA A 17 5.24 -3.17 -29.28
CA ALA A 17 6.31 -4.13 -29.06
C ALA A 17 7.66 -3.48 -29.38
N LEU A 18 8.33 -2.94 -28.36
CA LEU A 18 9.78 -2.77 -28.39
C LEU A 18 10.40 -4.16 -28.19
N PRO A 19 11.41 -4.54 -28.99
CA PRO A 19 12.01 -5.86 -28.89
C PRO A 19 12.52 -6.06 -27.47
N ALA A 20 12.09 -7.18 -26.88
CA ALA A 20 12.49 -7.68 -25.59
C ALA A 20 14.01 -7.92 -25.55
N PHE A 21 14.78 -6.86 -25.29
CA PHE A 21 16.14 -6.94 -24.79
C PHE A 21 16.12 -6.78 -23.27
N ALA A 22 15.35 -7.61 -22.58
CA ALA A 22 15.59 -7.91 -21.17
C ALA A 22 16.55 -9.10 -21.12
N GLN A 23 17.77 -8.93 -21.61
CA GLN A 23 18.83 -9.91 -21.37
C GLN A 23 19.17 -9.84 -19.88
N ASN A 24 18.84 -10.92 -19.17
CA ASN A 24 19.31 -11.30 -17.84
C ASN A 24 20.47 -10.43 -17.35
N MET A 25 20.17 -9.45 -16.49
CA MET A 25 21.15 -8.58 -15.86
C MET A 25 20.98 -8.54 -14.35
N ILE A 26 20.63 -9.67 -13.72
CA ILE A 26 20.82 -9.80 -12.28
C ILE A 26 21.32 -11.23 -12.05
N ILE A 27 22.65 -11.34 -11.86
CA ILE A 27 23.39 -12.51 -11.35
C ILE A 27 23.73 -13.59 -12.39
N ASP A 28 24.83 -13.35 -13.11
CA ASP A 28 25.65 -14.41 -13.72
C ASP A 28 27.11 -14.16 -13.33
N SER A 29 27.80 -15.18 -12.80
CA SER A 29 29.19 -15.12 -12.32
C SER A 29 30.22 -15.07 -13.45
N THR A 30 29.80 -14.77 -14.67
CA THR A 30 30.65 -14.67 -15.85
C THR A 30 30.66 -13.23 -16.37
N GLY A 31 31.46 -12.37 -15.71
CA GLY A 31 31.85 -11.06 -16.25
C GLY A 31 30.79 -9.96 -16.31
N LYS A 32 29.61 -10.13 -15.70
CA LYS A 32 28.57 -9.07 -15.60
C LYS A 32 28.53 -8.44 -14.20
N LYS A 33 28.11 -7.18 -14.13
CA LYS A 33 28.01 -6.41 -12.88
C LYS A 33 27.15 -7.16 -11.85
N THR A 34 27.56 -7.15 -10.59
CA THR A 34 26.82 -7.80 -9.49
C THR A 34 25.94 -6.78 -8.78
N LEU A 35 24.69 -7.14 -8.50
CA LEU A 35 23.77 -6.29 -7.75
C LEU A 35 24.15 -6.31 -6.27
N GLU A 36 24.39 -5.15 -5.67
CA GLU A 36 24.69 -5.05 -4.23
C GLU A 36 23.46 -4.67 -3.41
N TRP A 37 22.71 -3.67 -3.84
CA TRP A 37 21.48 -3.20 -3.16
C TRP A 37 20.66 -2.31 -4.09
N THR A 38 19.40 -2.09 -3.74
CA THR A 38 18.50 -1.19 -4.48
C THR A 38 17.85 -0.18 -3.55
N LEU A 39 17.60 1.02 -4.07
CA LEU A 39 16.73 2.01 -3.46
C LEU A 39 15.55 2.30 -4.38
N MET A 40 14.37 2.47 -3.80
CA MET A 40 13.18 2.89 -4.54
C MET A 40 12.51 4.05 -3.84
N LEU A 41 12.00 5.00 -4.61
CA LEU A 41 11.03 6.00 -4.16
C LEU A 41 9.74 5.80 -4.93
N SER A 42 8.60 5.85 -4.24
CA SER A 42 7.30 5.51 -4.81
C SER A 42 6.18 6.44 -4.34
N GLY A 43 5.23 6.70 -5.23
CA GLY A 43 3.99 7.40 -4.95
C GLY A 43 2.80 6.59 -5.44
N GLY A 44 1.68 6.63 -4.73
CA GLY A 44 0.55 5.76 -5.00
C GLY A 44 -0.77 6.22 -4.40
N LEU A 45 -1.75 5.33 -4.54
CA LEU A 45 -3.09 5.45 -4.01
C LEU A 45 -3.44 4.18 -3.22
N ASN A 46 -4.03 4.39 -2.06
CA ASN A 46 -4.61 3.39 -1.19
C ASN A 46 -6.12 3.36 -1.40
N ILE A 47 -6.67 2.15 -1.50
CA ILE A 47 -8.10 1.86 -1.37
C ILE A 47 -8.27 1.19 -0.01
N ASN A 48 -8.82 1.94 0.93
CA ASN A 48 -9.00 1.54 2.31
C ASN A 48 -10.39 0.95 2.50
N GLN A 49 -10.47 -0.21 3.13
CA GLN A 49 -11.71 -0.85 3.54
C GLN A 49 -11.79 -0.82 5.07
N HIS A 50 -12.78 -0.12 5.58
CA HIS A 50 -13.06 0.01 7.00
C HIS A 50 -14.04 -1.08 7.39
N GLN A 51 -13.68 -1.87 8.40
CA GLN A 51 -14.55 -2.84 9.04
C GLN A 51 -14.70 -2.41 10.48
N ALA A 52 -15.90 -1.95 10.83
CA ALA A 52 -16.20 -1.37 12.13
C ALA A 52 -17.34 -2.12 12.80
N ASN A 53 -17.38 -2.08 14.12
CA ASN A 53 -18.51 -2.50 14.92
C ASN A 53 -18.60 -1.56 16.12
N PHE A 54 -19.08 -0.35 15.87
CA PHE A 54 -19.38 0.64 16.90
C PHE A 54 -20.63 1.44 16.54
N THR A 55 -21.35 1.90 17.56
CA THR A 55 -22.56 2.74 17.43
C THR A 55 -22.24 4.24 17.48
N GLY A 56 -21.03 4.61 17.88
CA GLY A 56 -20.53 5.98 17.94
C GLY A 56 -19.02 6.05 18.13
N MET A 57 -18.45 7.23 17.93
CA MET A 57 -17.04 7.47 18.22
C MET A 57 -16.76 7.38 19.73
N PRO A 58 -15.59 6.87 20.16
CA PRO A 58 -15.21 6.86 21.57
C PRO A 58 -15.36 8.23 22.24
N GLY A 59 -16.11 8.27 23.34
CA GLY A 59 -16.35 9.51 24.10
C GLY A 59 -17.44 10.43 23.54
N VAL A 60 -18.16 10.02 22.48
CA VAL A 60 -19.27 10.79 21.90
C VAL A 60 -20.57 9.99 22.05
N PRO A 61 -21.53 10.44 22.88
CA PRO A 61 -22.85 9.82 22.96
C PRO A 61 -23.50 9.82 21.57
N SER A 62 -23.86 8.64 21.07
CA SER A 62 -24.40 8.49 19.74
C SER A 62 -25.77 7.83 19.80
N CYS A 63 -26.76 8.51 19.23
CA CYS A 63 -28.08 7.94 18.94
C CYS A 63 -28.10 7.16 17.61
N CYS A 64 -26.93 7.03 16.96
CA CYS A 64 -26.82 6.46 15.61
C CYS A 64 -26.89 4.93 15.62
N PRO A 65 -27.33 4.32 14.50
CA PRO A 65 -27.19 2.89 14.30
C PRO A 65 -25.72 2.48 14.24
N GLN A 66 -25.47 1.18 14.39
CA GLN A 66 -24.13 0.59 14.29
C GLN A 66 -23.53 0.80 12.88
N TYR A 67 -22.28 1.25 12.83
CA TYR A 67 -21.49 1.28 11.60
C TYR A 67 -20.77 -0.06 11.43
N SER A 68 -21.01 -0.73 10.30
CA SER A 68 -20.41 -2.03 9.94
C SER A 68 -19.20 -1.90 9.02
N ASP A 69 -19.31 -1.03 8.03
CA ASP A 69 -18.35 -0.96 6.94
C ASP A 69 -18.21 0.47 6.38
N GLY A 70 -17.10 0.67 5.68
CA GLY A 70 -16.82 1.90 4.95
C GLY A 70 -15.68 1.71 3.97
N SER A 71 -15.47 2.72 3.13
CA SER A 71 -14.35 2.72 2.20
C SER A 71 -13.84 4.12 1.95
N GLY A 72 -12.61 4.23 1.49
CA GLY A 72 -12.07 5.50 1.04
C GLY A 72 -10.80 5.32 0.23
N ASN A 73 -10.48 6.36 -0.54
CA ASN A 73 -9.26 6.41 -1.32
C ASN A 73 -8.37 7.50 -0.75
N ALA A 74 -7.06 7.24 -0.71
CA ALA A 74 -6.14 8.24 -0.20
C ALA A 74 -4.73 8.07 -0.82
N PRO A 75 -3.95 9.16 -0.93
CA PRO A 75 -2.59 9.06 -1.44
C PRO A 75 -1.66 8.38 -0.44
N SER A 76 -0.59 7.80 -0.97
CA SER A 76 0.53 7.24 -0.22
C SER A 76 1.85 7.61 -0.88
N ILE A 77 2.90 7.79 -0.07
CA ILE A 77 4.27 7.91 -0.55
C ILE A 77 5.16 6.96 0.25
N GLY A 78 6.17 6.37 -0.37
CA GLY A 78 7.06 5.46 0.32
C GLY A 78 8.41 5.31 -0.34
N ALA A 79 9.34 4.75 0.42
CA ALA A 79 10.67 4.39 -0.01
C ALA A 79 10.96 2.93 0.34
N ALA A 80 11.79 2.27 -0.47
CA ALA A 80 12.25 0.92 -0.19
C ALA A 80 13.76 0.81 -0.27
N PHE A 81 14.31 -0.03 0.57
CA PHE A 81 15.70 -0.49 0.49
C PHE A 81 15.71 -2.02 0.43
N SER A 82 16.42 -2.56 -0.56
CA SER A 82 16.45 -4.00 -0.83
C SER A 82 17.87 -4.52 -0.91
N LEU A 83 18.15 -5.62 -0.21
CA LEU A 83 19.43 -6.32 -0.19
C LEU A 83 19.27 -7.72 -0.78
N PRO A 84 20.08 -8.12 -1.77
CA PRO A 84 20.10 -9.48 -2.28
C PRO A 84 20.68 -10.42 -1.20
N VAL A 85 19.91 -11.44 -0.83
CA VAL A 85 20.33 -12.49 0.12
C VAL A 85 20.58 -13.81 -0.62
N GLY A 86 19.96 -13.99 -1.79
CA GLY A 86 20.16 -15.13 -2.66
C GLY A 86 20.01 -14.74 -4.14
N ARG A 87 19.94 -15.75 -5.02
CA ARG A 87 19.83 -15.52 -6.47
C ARG A 87 18.52 -14.85 -6.88
N SER A 88 17.43 -15.17 -6.20
CA SER A 88 16.08 -14.65 -6.48
C SER A 88 15.39 -14.15 -5.23
N LEU A 89 16.14 -13.91 -4.14
CA LEU A 89 15.61 -13.58 -2.83
C LEU A 89 16.29 -12.34 -2.27
N PHE A 90 15.48 -11.44 -1.74
CA PHE A 90 15.88 -10.14 -1.22
C PHE A 90 15.26 -9.91 0.15
N ALA A 91 16.05 -9.37 1.07
CA ALA A 91 15.54 -8.75 2.28
C ALA A 91 15.22 -7.29 1.97
N GLU A 92 13.99 -6.88 2.18
CA GLU A 92 13.48 -5.57 1.81
C GLU A 92 12.90 -4.85 3.02
N MET A 93 13.12 -3.55 3.12
CA MET A 93 12.50 -2.67 4.11
C MET A 93 11.77 -1.57 3.35
N HIS A 94 10.45 -1.48 3.51
CA HIS A 94 9.68 -0.31 3.05
C HIS A 94 9.40 0.62 4.22
N VAL A 95 9.46 1.92 3.96
CA VAL A 95 9.00 2.97 4.86
C VAL A 95 8.03 3.85 4.10
N GLY A 96 6.85 4.08 4.65
CA GLY A 96 5.77 4.79 3.96
C GLY A 96 5.11 5.84 4.84
N PHE A 97 4.56 6.86 4.19
CA PHE A 97 3.55 7.73 4.78
C PHE A 97 2.23 7.47 4.06
N GLU A 98 1.26 6.97 4.81
CA GLU A 98 0.00 6.48 4.29
C GLU A 98 -1.18 7.22 4.88
N MET A 99 -2.17 7.48 4.05
CA MET A 99 -3.48 7.95 4.49
C MET A 99 -4.49 6.79 4.44
N LEU A 100 -5.21 6.60 5.54
CA LEU A 100 -6.22 5.57 5.75
C LEU A 100 -7.62 6.20 5.82
N ASN A 101 -7.87 7.15 4.92
CA ASN A 101 -9.14 7.88 4.88
C ASN A 101 -10.27 6.92 4.51
N GLY A 102 -11.44 7.13 5.11
CA GLY A 102 -12.64 6.36 4.80
C GLY A 102 -13.91 7.05 5.24
N THR A 103 -14.96 6.76 4.48
CA THR A 103 -16.32 7.17 4.77
C THR A 103 -17.12 5.93 5.16
N MET A 104 -17.82 6.02 6.29
CA MET A 104 -18.77 5.02 6.78
C MET A 104 -20.16 5.64 6.80
N THR A 105 -21.17 4.91 6.35
CA THR A 105 -22.55 5.36 6.27
C THR A 105 -23.48 4.32 6.85
N ALA A 106 -24.48 4.74 7.62
CA ALA A 106 -25.53 3.87 8.14
C ALA A 106 -26.88 4.57 7.98
N GLN A 107 -27.91 3.82 7.59
CA GLN A 107 -29.25 4.36 7.40
C GLN A 107 -30.21 3.85 8.47
N GLN A 108 -31.07 4.73 8.97
CA GLN A 108 -32.09 4.41 9.96
C GLN A 108 -33.44 4.99 9.53
N ALA A 109 -34.48 4.16 9.57
CA ALA A 109 -35.86 4.62 9.46
C ALA A 109 -36.41 4.91 10.86
N GLN A 110 -36.97 6.10 11.06
CA GLN A 110 -37.59 6.49 12.32
C GLN A 110 -38.89 7.25 12.04
N THR A 111 -39.89 7.01 12.86
CA THR A 111 -41.14 7.75 12.80
C THR A 111 -40.91 9.19 13.26
N ILE A 112 -41.31 10.14 12.42
CA ILE A 112 -41.32 11.57 12.70
C ILE A 112 -42.75 12.05 12.82
N ASP A 113 -42.99 12.96 13.75
CA ASP A 113 -44.27 13.65 13.88
C ASP A 113 -44.15 14.99 13.14
N ASN A 114 -44.87 15.12 12.03
CA ASN A 114 -44.92 16.33 11.21
C ASN A 114 -46.37 16.62 10.79
N ASN A 115 -47.19 17.05 11.75
CA ASN A 115 -48.64 17.21 11.58
C ASN A 115 -49.33 15.89 11.15
N GLY A 116 -48.78 14.76 11.59
CA GLY A 116 -49.13 13.40 11.19
C GLY A 116 -47.95 12.44 11.35
N VAL A 117 -48.22 11.13 11.35
CA VAL A 117 -47.19 10.09 11.48
C VAL A 117 -46.56 9.83 10.11
N ALA A 118 -45.31 10.27 9.91
CA ALA A 118 -44.52 9.99 8.72
C ALA A 118 -43.27 9.17 9.06
N VAL A 119 -42.78 8.37 8.12
CA VAL A 119 -41.52 7.63 8.29
C VAL A 119 -40.39 8.46 7.68
N GLY A 120 -39.48 8.93 8.52
CA GLY A 120 -38.25 9.60 8.13
C GLY A 120 -37.13 8.59 7.87
N LEU A 121 -36.40 8.74 6.78
CA LEU A 121 -35.17 8.00 6.50
C LEU A 121 -33.97 8.90 6.75
N PHE A 122 -33.13 8.52 7.69
CA PHE A 122 -31.95 9.25 8.11
C PHE A 122 -30.69 8.51 7.67
N GLU A 123 -29.72 9.25 7.15
CA GLU A 123 -28.38 8.77 6.87
C GLU A 123 -27.40 9.39 7.86
N HIS A 124 -26.70 8.53 8.58
CA HIS A 124 -25.61 8.91 9.45
C HIS A 124 -24.31 8.65 8.72
N LYS A 125 -23.49 9.68 8.59
CA LYS A 125 -22.23 9.64 7.84
C LYS A 125 -21.08 10.04 8.75
N ILE A 126 -20.02 9.24 8.71
CA ILE A 126 -18.74 9.51 9.36
C ILE A 126 -17.64 9.51 8.29
N ASP A 127 -17.00 10.66 8.11
CA ASP A 127 -15.79 10.82 7.31
C ASP A 127 -14.58 10.82 8.23
N THR A 128 -13.61 9.95 7.96
CA THR A 128 -12.40 9.78 8.76
C THR A 128 -11.17 10.20 7.97
N ARG A 129 -10.25 10.91 8.63
CA ARG A 129 -8.93 11.25 8.11
C ARG A 129 -7.88 10.74 9.08
N ILE A 130 -7.22 9.67 8.67
CA ILE A 130 -6.22 8.96 9.46
C ILE A 130 -4.93 8.93 8.64
N SER A 131 -3.80 9.26 9.25
CA SER A 131 -2.49 9.17 8.62
C SER A 131 -1.52 8.42 9.49
N MET A 132 -0.63 7.65 8.86
CA MET A 132 0.25 6.71 9.52
C MET A 132 1.63 6.71 8.87
N LEU A 133 2.67 6.61 9.68
CA LEU A 133 4.02 6.27 9.22
C LEU A 133 4.18 4.74 9.30
N THR A 134 4.51 4.09 8.20
CA THR A 134 4.62 2.64 8.08
C THR A 134 6.08 2.19 7.94
N PHE A 135 6.37 1.04 8.53
CA PHE A 135 7.64 0.32 8.47
C PHE A 135 7.31 -1.12 8.14
N GLU A 136 7.75 -1.60 6.99
CA GLU A 136 7.39 -2.91 6.47
C GLU A 136 8.64 -3.73 6.16
N PRO A 137 9.14 -4.56 7.11
CA PRO A 137 10.14 -5.56 6.80
C PRO A 137 9.51 -6.67 5.96
N MET A 138 10.13 -6.97 4.81
CA MET A 138 9.59 -7.85 3.80
C MET A 138 10.66 -8.77 3.22
N ILE A 139 10.19 -9.89 2.68
CA ILE A 139 10.94 -10.75 1.79
C ILE A 139 10.41 -10.50 0.38
N LYS A 140 11.31 -10.16 -0.53
CA LYS A 140 11.03 -10.02 -1.97
C LYS A 140 11.62 -11.22 -2.70
N SER A 141 10.83 -11.90 -3.51
CA SER A 141 11.29 -13.01 -4.34
C SER A 141 10.95 -12.82 -5.81
N ILE A 142 11.96 -12.94 -6.68
CA ILE A 142 11.79 -12.85 -8.13
C ILE A 142 11.27 -14.19 -8.65
N LEU A 143 10.09 -14.19 -9.26
CA LEU A 143 9.46 -15.38 -9.84
C LEU A 143 9.84 -15.57 -11.29
N TRP A 144 9.59 -14.56 -12.13
CA TRP A 144 9.78 -14.64 -13.57
C TRP A 144 10.25 -13.31 -14.14
N LYS A 145 11.43 -13.30 -14.76
CA LYS A 145 12.09 -12.08 -15.27
C LYS A 145 12.22 -11.06 -14.14
N SER A 146 11.52 -9.94 -14.22
CA SER A 146 11.51 -8.87 -13.22
C SER A 146 10.23 -8.87 -12.36
N LEU A 147 9.34 -9.85 -12.52
CA LEU A 147 8.16 -10.00 -11.67
C LEU A 147 8.59 -10.54 -10.31
N ALA A 148 8.30 -9.79 -9.25
CA ALA A 148 8.56 -10.17 -7.88
C ALA A 148 7.28 -10.27 -7.06
N VAL A 149 7.27 -11.23 -6.13
CA VAL A 149 6.32 -11.33 -5.03
C VAL A 149 6.95 -10.80 -3.76
N HIS A 150 6.11 -10.25 -2.90
CA HIS A 150 6.50 -9.67 -1.63
C HIS A 150 5.63 -10.24 -0.52
N GLY A 151 6.23 -10.45 0.65
CA GLY A 151 5.51 -10.83 1.85
C GLY A 151 6.23 -10.35 3.10
N GLY A 152 5.49 -9.81 4.06
CA GLY A 152 6.08 -9.33 5.30
C GLY A 152 5.05 -8.81 6.30
N LEU A 153 5.56 -8.02 7.24
CA LEU A 153 4.78 -7.40 8.29
C LEU A 153 4.64 -5.91 7.97
N SER A 154 3.49 -5.34 8.29
CA SER A 154 3.27 -3.89 8.26
C SER A 154 3.15 -3.38 9.69
N ILE A 155 4.06 -2.51 10.11
CA ILE A 155 4.04 -1.87 11.43
C ILE A 155 3.83 -0.38 11.21
N GLY A 156 2.82 0.19 11.85
CA GLY A 156 2.42 1.57 11.62
C GLY A 156 2.32 2.39 12.89
N ALA A 157 2.77 3.64 12.86
CA ALA A 157 2.55 4.61 13.92
C ALA A 157 1.53 5.67 13.48
N LEU A 158 0.39 5.77 14.18
CA LEU A 158 -0.63 6.76 13.87
C LEU A 158 -0.14 8.17 14.19
N MET A 159 -0.16 9.05 13.19
CA MET A 159 0.28 10.44 13.30
C MET A 159 -0.89 11.40 13.52
N ARG A 160 -2.03 11.11 12.89
CA ARG A 160 -3.24 11.91 13.00
C ARG A 160 -4.45 11.02 12.81
N ALA A 161 -5.49 11.26 13.59
CA ALA A 161 -6.76 10.56 13.49
C ALA A 161 -7.90 11.53 13.82
N THR A 162 -8.64 11.95 12.80
CA THR A 162 -9.73 12.93 12.93
C THR A 162 -10.99 12.43 12.25
N TYR A 163 -12.14 12.90 12.69
CA TYR A 163 -13.43 12.55 12.12
C TYR A 163 -14.31 13.79 11.91
N SER A 164 -15.23 13.68 10.96
CA SER A 164 -16.37 14.56 10.76
C SER A 164 -17.61 13.69 10.68
N GLN A 165 -18.58 13.94 11.55
CA GLN A 165 -19.83 13.23 11.61
C GLN A 165 -20.96 14.18 11.20
N SER A 166 -21.96 13.65 10.51
CA SER A 166 -23.19 14.37 10.18
C SER A 166 -24.37 13.41 10.08
N GLU A 167 -25.57 13.94 10.28
CA GLU A 167 -26.83 13.23 10.09
C GLU A 167 -27.65 13.98 9.05
N THR A 168 -28.10 13.26 8.02
CA THR A 168 -28.86 13.83 6.89
C THR A 168 -30.22 13.17 6.79
N LEU A 169 -31.29 13.97 6.74
CA LEU A 169 -32.62 13.48 6.40
C LEU A 169 -32.68 13.22 4.89
N LEU A 170 -32.87 11.96 4.48
CA LEU A 170 -33.00 11.57 3.08
C LEU A 170 -34.45 11.65 2.61
N ALA A 171 -35.40 11.18 3.42
CA ALA A 171 -36.82 11.22 3.11
C ALA A 171 -37.65 11.50 4.38
N PRO A 172 -38.81 12.15 4.27
CA PRO A 172 -39.36 12.74 3.06
C PRO A 172 -38.65 14.05 2.67
N SER A 173 -38.80 14.49 1.42
CA SER A 173 -38.02 15.60 0.85
C SER A 173 -38.54 16.99 1.21
N ASP A 174 -39.78 17.06 1.67
CA ASP A 174 -40.55 18.27 2.03
C ASP A 174 -40.40 18.67 3.50
N ILE A 175 -39.61 17.92 4.28
CA ILE A 175 -39.35 18.18 5.69
C ILE A 175 -37.87 18.56 5.89
N THR A 176 -37.65 19.50 6.80
CA THR A 176 -36.35 19.92 7.33
C THR A 176 -36.32 19.70 8.84
N PHE A 177 -35.11 19.69 9.41
CA PHE A 177 -34.93 19.73 10.87
C PHE A 177 -35.33 21.09 11.43
N GLU A 178 -35.30 21.22 12.76
CA GLU A 178 -35.67 22.42 13.54
C GLU A 178 -34.79 23.64 13.21
N ASN A 179 -33.68 23.44 12.51
CA ASN A 179 -32.74 24.46 12.06
C ASN A 179 -32.89 24.83 10.58
N ASP A 180 -34.03 24.50 9.95
CA ASP A 180 -34.33 24.69 8.52
C ASP A 180 -33.32 24.02 7.57
N SER A 181 -32.55 23.06 8.07
CA SER A 181 -31.57 22.29 7.30
C SER A 181 -32.01 20.83 7.21
N ARG A 182 -31.56 20.13 6.16
CA ARG A 182 -31.68 18.66 6.06
C ARG A 182 -30.48 17.93 6.64
N VAL A 183 -29.53 18.67 7.22
CA VAL A 183 -28.34 18.17 7.91
C VAL A 183 -28.32 18.72 9.33
N ARG A 184 -28.15 17.82 10.30
CA ARG A 184 -27.95 18.15 11.72
C ARG A 184 -26.78 17.38 12.31
N ASN A 185 -26.51 17.63 13.59
CA ASN A 185 -25.51 16.92 14.38
C ASN A 185 -24.11 16.90 13.74
N LYS A 186 -23.76 17.95 12.99
CA LYS A 186 -22.43 18.09 12.40
C LYS A 186 -21.41 18.30 13.52
N ARG A 187 -20.50 17.34 13.69
CA ARG A 187 -19.45 17.38 14.71
C ARG A 187 -18.12 17.00 14.07
N GLU A 188 -17.06 17.69 14.48
CA GLU A 188 -15.71 17.41 14.03
C GLU A 188 -14.79 17.31 15.23
N GLY A 189 -13.79 16.44 15.15
CA GLY A 189 -12.87 16.26 16.26
C GLY A 189 -11.75 15.26 15.97
N THR A 190 -10.94 15.05 17.00
CA THR A 190 -9.92 14.00 17.03
C THR A 190 -10.57 12.71 17.50
N ILE A 191 -10.19 11.58 16.90
CA ILE A 191 -10.62 10.26 17.36
C ILE A 191 -9.89 10.01 18.69
N ALA A 192 -10.64 9.86 19.77
CA ALA A 192 -10.09 9.58 21.09
C ALA A 192 -9.69 8.10 21.22
N GLN A 193 -8.78 7.81 22.17
CA GLN A 193 -8.37 6.45 22.51
C GLN A 193 -7.92 5.64 21.28
N THR A 194 -7.05 6.23 20.45
CA THR A 194 -6.46 5.52 19.31
C THR A 194 -5.35 4.59 19.77
N SER A 195 -5.23 3.45 19.10
CA SER A 195 -4.09 2.56 19.23
C SER A 195 -2.91 3.17 18.48
N ALA A 196 -1.94 3.72 19.21
CA ALA A 196 -0.81 4.43 18.63
C ALA A 196 0.00 3.58 17.63
N LEU A 197 0.10 2.27 17.89
CA LEU A 197 0.76 1.30 17.03
C LEU A 197 -0.28 0.42 16.33
N GLN A 198 -0.07 0.23 15.04
CA GLN A 198 -0.84 -0.65 14.17
C GLN A 198 0.06 -1.77 13.66
N ALA A 199 -0.51 -2.98 13.52
CA ALA A 199 0.18 -4.12 12.95
C ALA A 199 -0.71 -4.82 11.92
N GLY A 200 -0.08 -5.31 10.86
CA GLY A 200 -0.73 -6.01 9.75
C GLY A 200 0.19 -7.00 9.07
N LEU A 201 -0.40 -7.85 8.23
CA LEU A 201 0.32 -8.67 7.27
C LEU A 201 0.23 -7.99 5.91
N THR A 202 1.36 -7.88 5.21
CA THR A 202 1.39 -7.27 3.87
C THR A 202 1.94 -8.27 2.86
N ALA A 203 1.32 -8.28 1.67
CA ALA A 203 1.78 -9.07 0.54
C ALA A 203 1.53 -8.30 -0.75
N GLY A 204 2.38 -8.51 -1.75
CA GLY A 204 2.28 -7.73 -2.98
C GLY A 204 3.05 -8.28 -4.17
N LEU A 205 2.91 -7.56 -5.27
CA LEU A 205 3.58 -7.81 -6.54
C LEU A 205 4.27 -6.52 -6.99
N SER A 206 5.44 -6.66 -7.58
CA SER A 206 6.10 -5.57 -8.31
C SER A 206 6.72 -6.07 -9.61
N TYR A 207 6.93 -5.18 -10.55
CA TYR A 207 7.64 -5.50 -11.78
C TYR A 207 8.62 -4.39 -12.14
N ASP A 208 9.91 -4.70 -12.25
CA ASP A 208 10.92 -3.71 -12.63
C ASP A 208 11.01 -3.59 -14.16
N PHE A 209 10.69 -2.41 -14.70
CA PHE A 209 10.90 -2.04 -16.11
C PHE A 209 12.20 -1.22 -16.22
N PRO A 210 13.31 -1.81 -16.70
CA PRO A 210 14.56 -1.07 -16.89
C PRO A 210 14.37 0.05 -17.90
N ILE A 211 14.84 1.26 -17.57
CA ILE A 211 14.73 2.45 -18.42
C ILE A 211 16.08 2.99 -18.90
N ASN A 212 17.19 2.30 -18.58
CA ASN A 212 18.51 2.58 -19.11
C ASN A 212 19.24 1.32 -19.58
N ALA A 213 20.21 1.50 -20.47
CA ALA A 213 20.98 0.40 -21.05
C ALA A 213 21.79 -0.37 -20.00
N GLU A 214 22.22 0.30 -18.92
CA GLU A 214 22.97 -0.32 -17.84
C GLU A 214 22.08 -1.15 -16.88
N GLY A 215 20.76 -1.06 -17.00
CA GLY A 215 19.80 -1.74 -16.11
C GLY A 215 19.84 -1.28 -14.66
N SER A 216 20.51 -0.16 -14.37
CA SER A 216 20.61 0.40 -13.03
C SER A 216 19.41 1.25 -12.62
N LEU A 217 18.54 1.62 -13.55
CA LEU A 217 17.36 2.43 -13.29
C LEU A 217 16.12 1.74 -13.85
N ALA A 218 15.06 1.66 -13.06
CA ALA A 218 13.80 1.04 -13.44
C ALA A 218 12.60 1.86 -12.97
N VAL A 219 11.51 1.76 -13.73
CA VAL A 219 10.17 2.12 -13.27
C VAL A 219 9.52 0.85 -12.71
N THR A 220 9.01 0.93 -11.49
CA THR A 220 8.50 -0.22 -10.74
C THR A 220 7.05 0.02 -10.35
N PRO A 221 6.05 -0.38 -11.16
CA PRO A 221 4.69 -0.51 -10.66
C PRO A 221 4.62 -1.59 -9.58
N GLN A 222 3.83 -1.32 -8.57
CA GLN A 222 3.63 -2.22 -7.44
C GLN A 222 2.17 -2.21 -6.98
N ILE A 223 1.71 -3.36 -6.50
CA ILE A 223 0.42 -3.53 -5.85
C ILE A 223 0.61 -4.34 -4.58
N PHE A 224 0.10 -3.82 -3.47
CA PHE A 224 0.20 -4.43 -2.14
C PHE A 224 -1.16 -4.49 -1.48
N TYR A 225 -1.41 -5.55 -0.73
CA TYR A 225 -2.56 -5.67 0.14
C TYR A 225 -2.10 -5.87 1.58
N THR A 226 -2.56 -4.99 2.46
CA THR A 226 -2.30 -5.05 3.90
C THR A 226 -3.56 -5.45 4.64
N TYR A 227 -3.48 -6.60 5.31
CA TYR A 227 -4.52 -7.10 6.21
C TYR A 227 -4.20 -6.68 7.64
N SER A 228 -5.06 -5.84 8.23
CA SER A 228 -4.84 -5.29 9.56
C SER A 228 -5.19 -6.27 10.67
N LEU A 229 -4.27 -6.43 11.61
CA LEU A 229 -4.44 -7.31 12.78
C LEU A 229 -4.94 -6.54 13.99
N THR A 230 -4.58 -5.26 14.11
CA THR A 230 -4.93 -4.38 15.24
C THR A 230 -6.16 -3.52 14.95
N ASN A 231 -6.80 -3.05 16.03
CA ASN A 231 -7.87 -2.06 15.95
C ASN A 231 -7.29 -0.63 15.95
N ILE A 232 -7.96 0.28 15.25
CA ILE A 232 -7.66 1.72 15.21
C ILE A 232 -7.95 2.38 16.57
N VAL A 233 -9.03 1.95 17.22
CA VAL A 233 -9.41 2.37 18.58
C VAL A 233 -8.98 1.32 19.60
N SER A 234 -8.64 1.76 20.80
CA SER A 234 -8.26 0.91 21.94
C SER A 234 -9.40 0.65 22.92
N THR A 235 -10.65 0.91 22.49
CA THR A 235 -11.86 0.59 23.24
C THR A 235 -12.28 -0.87 23.06
N SER A 236 -13.42 -1.26 23.64
CA SER A 236 -14.04 -2.57 23.40
C SER A 236 -14.56 -2.74 21.96
N ASP A 237 -14.69 -1.65 21.22
CA ASP A 237 -15.19 -1.67 19.85
C ASP A 237 -14.12 -2.18 18.88
N THR A 238 -14.57 -2.85 17.82
CA THR A 238 -13.66 -3.31 16.78
C THR A 238 -13.70 -2.35 15.60
N TRP A 239 -12.54 -1.84 15.19
CA TRP A 239 -12.41 -1.09 13.94
C TRP A 239 -11.06 -1.38 13.31
N LYS A 240 -11.08 -2.10 12.18
CA LYS A 240 -9.90 -2.44 11.39
C LYS A 240 -9.97 -1.79 10.02
N ILE A 241 -8.82 -1.48 9.45
CA ILE A 241 -8.71 -0.91 8.11
C ILE A 241 -7.78 -1.78 7.29
N ASN A 242 -8.31 -2.49 6.30
CA ASN A 242 -7.48 -3.17 5.31
C ASN A 242 -7.20 -2.21 4.16
N SER A 243 -6.04 -2.34 3.52
CA SER A 243 -5.65 -1.41 2.45
C SER A 243 -5.13 -2.15 1.22
N LEU A 244 -5.63 -1.77 0.04
CA LEU A 244 -5.03 -2.13 -1.24
C LEU A 244 -4.28 -0.90 -1.76
N ARG A 245 -2.95 -1.01 -1.86
CA ARG A 245 -2.04 0.05 -2.28
C ARG A 245 -1.56 -0.22 -3.70
N ALA A 246 -1.85 0.68 -4.64
CA ALA A 246 -1.27 0.68 -5.97
C ALA A 246 -0.31 1.86 -6.09
N ALA A 247 0.95 1.62 -6.46
CA ALA A 247 1.96 2.66 -6.53
C ALA A 247 2.88 2.48 -7.75
N LEU A 248 3.55 3.58 -8.10
CA LEU A 248 4.59 3.61 -9.11
C LEU A 248 5.87 4.13 -8.46
N GLY A 249 6.94 3.36 -8.61
CA GLY A 249 8.25 3.67 -8.07
C GLY A 249 9.30 3.93 -9.14
N ILE A 250 10.34 4.67 -8.76
CA ILE A 250 11.62 4.71 -9.47
C ILE A 250 12.63 3.95 -8.61
N THR A 251 13.17 2.87 -9.17
CA THR A 251 14.14 2.00 -8.51
C THR A 251 15.51 2.22 -9.11
N TYR A 252 16.49 2.49 -8.26
CA TYR A 252 17.89 2.54 -8.63
C TYR A 252 18.65 1.35 -8.01
N SER A 253 19.35 0.61 -8.87
CA SER A 253 20.14 -0.56 -8.53
C SER A 253 21.63 -0.21 -8.50
N PHE A 254 22.26 -0.44 -7.36
CA PHE A 254 23.69 -0.25 -7.19
C PHE A 254 24.43 -1.52 -7.65
N LEU A 255 25.19 -1.36 -8.73
CA LEU A 255 25.85 -2.45 -9.43
C LEU A 255 27.37 -2.35 -9.24
N LYS A 256 28.00 -3.39 -8.70
CA LYS A 256 29.46 -3.50 -8.62
C LYS A 256 30.04 -4.00 -9.93
N ALA A 257 31.05 -3.30 -10.44
CA ALA A 257 31.78 -3.74 -11.62
C ALA A 257 32.50 -5.08 -11.35
N PRO A 258 32.61 -5.98 -12.35
CA PRO A 258 33.46 -7.15 -12.23
C PRO A 258 34.91 -6.74 -11.97
N PRO A 259 35.68 -7.52 -11.18
CA PRO A 259 37.10 -7.25 -10.96
C PRO A 259 37.83 -7.19 -12.31
N LYS A 260 38.75 -6.23 -12.47
CA LYS A 260 39.52 -6.08 -13.72
C LYS A 260 40.42 -7.31 -13.90
N PRO A 261 40.65 -7.81 -15.13
CA PRO A 261 41.54 -8.93 -15.37
C PRO A 261 42.97 -8.74 -14.83
N SER A 262 43.42 -7.50 -14.65
CA SER A 262 44.73 -7.17 -14.06
C SER A 262 44.87 -7.50 -12.57
N ASP A 263 43.75 -7.66 -11.87
CA ASP A 263 43.71 -7.90 -10.42
C ASP A 263 43.57 -9.39 -10.10
N LEU A 264 43.43 -10.24 -11.12
CA LEU A 264 43.58 -11.68 -10.96
C LEU A 264 45.06 -11.95 -10.67
N PRO A 265 45.40 -12.78 -9.66
CA PRO A 265 46.76 -13.26 -9.51
C PRO A 265 47.19 -13.81 -10.87
N LEU A 266 48.26 -13.26 -11.45
CA LEU A 266 48.93 -13.86 -12.59
C LEU A 266 49.09 -15.33 -12.23
N GLU A 267 48.35 -16.22 -12.90
CA GLU A 267 48.53 -17.64 -12.74
C GLU A 267 50.01 -17.87 -13.00
N SER A 268 50.75 -18.12 -11.91
CA SER A 268 52.20 -18.19 -11.92
C SER A 268 52.52 -19.16 -13.02
N ALA A 269 53.14 -18.68 -14.10
CA ALA A 269 53.46 -19.47 -15.27
C ALA A 269 53.94 -20.84 -14.78
N GLN A 270 53.11 -21.87 -14.96
CA GLN A 270 53.44 -23.20 -14.50
C GLN A 270 54.84 -23.47 -15.03
N GLN A 271 55.79 -23.65 -14.13
CA GLN A 271 57.17 -23.96 -14.45
C GLN A 271 57.12 -25.09 -15.46
N GLN A 272 57.42 -24.76 -16.71
CA GLN A 272 57.55 -25.72 -17.78
C GLN A 272 58.59 -26.73 -17.27
N PRO A 273 58.23 -28.00 -17.05
CA PRO A 273 59.16 -28.94 -16.45
C PRO A 273 60.40 -28.98 -17.33
N HIS A 274 61.53 -28.59 -16.76
CA HIS A 274 62.84 -28.73 -17.38
C HIS A 274 62.97 -30.19 -17.80
N ILE A 275 62.86 -30.46 -19.11
CA ILE A 275 63.19 -31.77 -19.67
C ILE A 275 64.71 -31.84 -19.62
N PRO A 276 65.32 -32.71 -18.80
CA PRO A 276 66.77 -32.87 -18.83
C PRO A 276 67.13 -33.54 -20.16
N THR A 277 67.89 -32.83 -20.99
CA THR A 277 68.58 -33.40 -22.13
C THR A 277 69.54 -34.47 -21.61
N LYS A 278 69.22 -35.74 -21.86
CA LYS A 278 70.19 -36.84 -21.69
C LYS A 278 71.26 -36.73 -22.77
N ARG A 279 72.50 -36.97 -22.35
CA ARG A 279 73.74 -37.08 -23.14
C ARG A 279 73.56 -37.85 -24.45
#